data_AF-A0A1T5A7G8-F1
#
_entry.id   AF-A0A1T5A7G8-F1
#
_cell.length_a   1.000
_cell.length_b   1.000
_cell.length_c   1.000
_cell.angle_alpha   90.00
_cell.angle_beta   90.00
_cell.angle_gamma   90.00
#
_symmetry.space_group_name_H-M   'P 1'
#
loop_
_entity.id
_entity.type
_entity.pdbx_description
1 polymer ?
#
loop_
_entity_poly.entity_id
_entity_poly.type
_entity_poly.pdbx_seq_one_letter_code
_entity_poly.pdbx_strand_id
1 'polypeptide(L)'
;MAAIFKYLETTANVKVGIGKLKGVFVSAGTNPTVAIYDSADTGTGNPIVAQFTPAAPGNYVFTGDEGGVGFSNGLYVVLGGTGPKVTVFYE
;
A
#
# COMPACT_ATOMS: atom_id res chain seq x y z
N MET A 1 7.58 12.27 12.64
CA MET A 1 7.87 12.36 11.19
C MET A 1 6.56 12.60 10.46
N ALA A 2 6.50 13.45 9.44
CA ALA A 2 5.31 13.56 8.59
C ALA A 2 5.28 12.37 7.61
N ALA A 3 4.08 11.86 7.29
CA ALA A 3 3.93 10.80 6.31
C ALA A 3 4.34 11.29 4.91
N ILE A 4 5.06 10.46 4.17
CA ILE A 4 5.38 10.62 2.75
C ILE A 4 4.27 9.93 1.95
N PHE A 5 4.06 10.35 0.70
CA PHE A 5 3.11 9.70 -0.20
C PHE A 5 3.76 9.26 -1.51
N LYS A 6 3.24 8.18 -2.09
CA LYS A 6 3.59 7.70 -3.44
C LYS A 6 2.32 7.40 -4.23
N TYR A 7 2.19 8.03 -5.40
CA TYR A 7 1.17 7.68 -6.39
C TYR A 7 1.64 6.49 -7.24
N LEU A 8 0.71 5.59 -7.53
CA LEU A 8 0.93 4.34 -8.23
C LEU A 8 -0.20 4.09 -9.24
N GLU A 9 0.19 3.74 -10.47
CA GLU A 9 -0.70 3.20 -11.51
C GLU A 9 -0.40 1.74 -11.85
N THR A 10 0.75 1.25 -11.37
CA THR A 10 1.22 -0.13 -11.52
C THR A 10 1.86 -0.59 -10.22
N THR A 11 1.98 -1.91 -10.06
CA THR A 11 2.74 -2.56 -8.98
C THR A 11 4.14 -1.97 -8.85
N ALA A 12 4.60 -1.73 -7.61
CA ALA A 12 5.92 -1.19 -7.36
C ALA A 12 6.41 -1.44 -5.93
N ASN A 13 7.73 -1.40 -5.75
CA ASN A 13 8.37 -1.20 -4.46
C ASN A 13 8.33 0.29 -4.10
N VAL A 14 7.55 0.61 -3.07
CA VAL A 14 7.33 1.97 -2.59
C VAL A 14 8.47 2.43 -1.68
N LYS A 15 9.03 1.51 -0.89
CA LYS A 15 10.13 1.77 0.03
C LYS A 15 10.96 0.51 0.26
N VAL A 16 12.26 0.70 0.48
CA VAL A 16 13.19 -0.33 0.93
C VAL A 16 13.57 -0.07 2.39
N GLY A 17 13.66 -1.13 3.20
CA GLY A 17 14.00 -1.06 4.62
C GLY A 17 12.81 -0.76 5.53
N ILE A 18 13.11 -0.54 6.81
CA ILE A 18 12.11 -0.39 7.88
C ILE A 18 11.24 0.87 7.72
N GLY A 19 9.97 0.76 8.07
CA GLY A 19 9.03 1.88 8.05
C GLY A 19 7.66 1.52 8.59
N LYS A 20 6.69 2.41 8.36
CA LYS A 20 5.27 2.13 8.67
C LYS A 20 4.34 2.56 7.54
N LEU A 21 3.34 1.72 7.27
CA LEU A 21 2.24 1.99 6.36
C LEU A 21 1.14 2.75 7.12
N LYS A 22 0.83 3.97 6.70
CA LYS A 22 -0.16 4.85 7.37
C LYS A 22 -1.55 4.72 6.73
N GLY A 23 -1.60 4.45 5.43
CA GLY A 23 -2.87 4.28 4.73
C GLY A 23 -2.73 4.21 3.23
N VAL A 24 -3.86 3.98 2.58
CA VAL A 24 -3.97 3.92 1.12
C VAL A 24 -5.23 4.67 0.69
N PHE A 25 -5.10 5.59 -0.26
CA PHE A 25 -6.24 6.19 -0.95
C PHE A 25 -6.36 5.58 -2.34
N VAL A 26 -7.52 5.01 -2.66
CA VAL A 26 -7.82 4.53 -4.02
C VAL A 26 -8.80 5.48 -4.66
N SER A 27 -8.42 6.05 -5.80
CA SER A 27 -9.18 7.11 -6.47
C SER A 27 -9.97 6.64 -7.70
N ALA A 28 -9.47 5.62 -8.40
CA ALA A 28 -10.13 5.09 -9.60
C ALA A 28 -9.61 3.68 -9.95
N GLY A 29 -10.32 3.04 -10.88
CA GLY A 29 -9.99 1.76 -11.51
C GLY A 29 -11.24 0.92 -11.78
N THR A 30 -11.16 -0.03 -12.69
CA THR A 30 -12.18 -1.06 -12.88
C THR A 30 -11.79 -2.30 -12.08
N ASN A 31 -12.55 -2.59 -11.02
CA ASN A 31 -12.25 -3.64 -10.04
C ASN A 31 -10.79 -3.58 -9.53
N PRO A 32 -10.31 -2.43 -9.02
CA PRO A 32 -8.93 -2.32 -8.58
C PRO A 32 -8.68 -3.26 -7.42
N THR A 33 -7.57 -3.98 -7.42
CA THR A 33 -7.14 -4.78 -6.27
C THR A 33 -5.85 -4.21 -5.70
N VAL A 34 -5.71 -4.23 -4.38
CA VAL A 34 -4.52 -3.77 -3.68
C VAL A 34 -4.08 -4.84 -2.69
N ALA A 35 -2.84 -5.27 -2.81
CA ALA A 35 -2.14 -6.12 -1.84
C ALA A 35 -0.82 -5.46 -1.44
N ILE A 36 -0.41 -5.64 -0.20
CA ILE A 36 0.75 -4.95 0.38
C ILE A 36 1.57 -5.94 1.19
N TYR A 37 2.89 -5.93 0.98
CA TYR A 37 3.81 -6.92 1.55
C TYR A 37 5.01 -6.24 2.21
N ASP A 38 5.52 -6.87 3.27
CA ASP A 38 6.78 -6.53 3.91
C ASP A 38 7.95 -7.12 3.10
N SER A 39 8.31 -6.43 2.02
CA SER A 39 9.36 -6.83 1.08
C SER A 39 10.07 -5.64 0.43
N ALA A 40 11.39 -5.77 0.27
CA ALA A 40 12.21 -4.84 -0.49
C ALA A 40 12.20 -5.09 -2.01
N ASP A 41 11.64 -6.22 -2.45
CA ASP A 41 11.58 -6.67 -3.85
C ASP A 41 10.15 -7.14 -4.18
N THR A 42 9.95 -8.03 -5.15
CA THR A 42 8.63 -8.51 -5.56
C THR A 42 8.09 -9.69 -4.74
N GLY A 43 8.62 -9.93 -3.54
CA GLY A 43 8.25 -11.08 -2.70
C GLY A 43 6.88 -10.93 -2.05
N THR A 44 6.04 -11.97 -2.13
CA THR A 44 4.65 -11.96 -1.62
C THR A 44 4.43 -12.84 -0.38
N GLY A 45 5.51 -13.30 0.27
CA GLY A 45 5.45 -14.23 1.41
C GLY A 45 5.01 -13.62 2.74
N ASN A 46 5.14 -12.29 2.91
CA ASN A 46 4.84 -11.58 4.15
C ASN A 46 3.75 -10.52 3.91
N PRO A 47 2.46 -10.89 3.82
CA PRO A 47 1.39 -9.93 3.57
C PRO A 47 1.15 -9.03 4.79
N ILE A 48 1.20 -7.72 4.57
CA ILE A 48 0.66 -6.70 5.47
C ILE A 48 -0.84 -6.56 5.23
N VAL A 49 -1.23 -6.51 3.94
CA VAL A 49 -2.60 -6.57 3.46
C VAL A 49 -2.67 -7.63 2.38
N ALA A 50 -3.38 -8.73 2.64
CA ALA A 50 -3.39 -9.89 1.75
C ALA A 50 -3.90 -9.56 0.34
N GLN A 51 -5.12 -9.02 0.23
CA GLN A 51 -5.70 -8.41 -0.96
C GLN A 51 -7.04 -7.78 -0.57
N PHE A 52 -7.37 -6.61 -1.11
CA PHE A 52 -8.73 -6.08 -1.05
C PHE A 52 -9.12 -5.38 -2.36
N THR A 53 -10.44 -5.26 -2.57
CA THR A 53 -11.04 -4.54 -3.71
C THR A 53 -11.87 -3.37 -3.17
N PRO A 54 -11.48 -2.11 -3.44
CA PRO A 54 -12.30 -0.94 -3.13
C PRO A 54 -13.61 -0.95 -3.91
N ALA A 55 -14.74 -0.79 -3.22
CA ALA A 55 -16.04 -0.66 -3.86
C ALA A 55 -16.29 0.74 -4.46
N ALA A 56 -15.65 1.77 -3.88
CA ALA A 56 -15.72 3.16 -4.31
C ALA A 56 -14.40 3.87 -3.99
N PRO A 57 -14.14 5.05 -4.57
CA PRO A 57 -13.01 5.87 -4.18
C PRO A 57 -13.04 6.14 -2.66
N GLY A 58 -11.91 5.92 -1.98
CA GLY A 58 -11.91 5.90 -0.53
C GLY A 58 -10.53 5.89 0.10
N ASN A 59 -10.48 6.35 1.34
CA ASN A 59 -9.29 6.36 2.18
C ASN A 59 -9.31 5.19 3.17
N TYR A 60 -8.29 4.36 3.14
CA TYR A 60 -8.09 3.21 4.00
C TYR A 60 -6.92 3.51 4.93
N VAL A 61 -7.22 4.06 6.11
CA VAL A 61 -6.20 4.51 7.07
C VAL A 61 -5.93 3.42 8.10
N PHE A 62 -4.66 3.22 8.45
CA PHE A 62 -4.24 2.30 9.50
C PHE A 62 -3.82 3.11 10.73
N THR A 63 -4.65 3.08 11.78
CA THR A 63 -4.49 3.94 12.96
C THR A 63 -3.94 3.22 14.20
N GLY A 64 -3.27 2.07 14.03
CA GLY A 64 -2.70 1.27 15.15
C GLY A 64 -1.57 1.97 15.92
N ASP A 65 -1.15 1.35 17.03
CA ASP A 65 -0.38 1.86 18.18
C ASP A 65 0.15 3.31 18.11
N GLU A 66 1.01 3.70 17.15
CA GLU A 66 1.25 5.14 16.88
C GLU A 66 1.38 5.45 15.36
N GLY A 67 0.26 5.27 14.64
CA GLY A 67 -0.08 5.88 13.34
C GLY A 67 0.00 4.99 12.09
N GLY A 68 0.23 3.67 12.22
CA GLY A 68 0.38 2.80 11.04
C GLY A 68 0.78 1.36 11.37
N VAL A 69 0.86 0.52 10.34
CA VAL A 69 1.35 -0.87 10.43
C VAL A 69 2.84 -0.91 10.10
N GLY A 70 3.66 -1.44 11.01
CA GLY A 70 5.11 -1.54 10.82
C GLY A 70 5.52 -2.62 9.81
N PHE A 71 6.62 -2.37 9.09
CA PHE A 71 7.28 -3.32 8.20
C PHE A 71 8.81 -3.20 8.36
N SER A 72 9.53 -4.31 8.18
CA SER A 72 10.97 -4.39 8.48
C SER A 72 11.87 -4.44 7.25
N ASN A 73 11.41 -5.08 6.18
CA ASN A 73 12.19 -5.36 4.97
C ASN A 73 11.92 -4.31 3.88
N GLY A 74 10.67 -3.87 3.73
CA GLY A 74 10.29 -2.87 2.74
C GLY A 74 8.77 -2.82 2.55
N LEU A 75 8.34 -1.96 1.62
CA LEU A 75 6.93 -1.78 1.28
C LEU A 75 6.72 -2.09 -0.20
N TYR A 76 6.27 -3.31 -0.49
CA TYR A 76 5.90 -3.74 -1.83
C TYR A 76 4.39 -3.70 -2.01
N VAL A 77 3.91 -2.99 -3.04
CA VAL A 77 2.49 -2.80 -3.30
C VAL A 77 2.14 -3.39 -4.66
N VAL A 78 1.24 -4.37 -4.65
CA VAL A 78 0.73 -5.02 -5.85
C VAL A 78 -0.63 -4.44 -6.18
N LEU A 79 -0.75 -3.92 -7.41
CA LEU A 79 -1.98 -3.40 -7.97
C LEU A 79 -2.50 -4.34 -9.06
N GLY A 80 -3.79 -4.59 -9.04
CA GLY A 80 -4.51 -5.30 -10.10
C GLY A 80 -5.75 -4.53 -10.56
N GLY A 81 -6.54 -5.17 -11.44
CA GLY A 81 -7.64 -4.52 -12.13
C GLY A 81 -7.18 -3.67 -13.31
N THR A 82 -8.08 -2.85 -13.86
CA THR A 82 -7.77 -1.97 -15.00
C THR A 82 -7.64 -0.52 -14.55
N GLY A 83 -6.51 0.11 -14.87
CA GLY A 83 -6.23 1.52 -14.56
C GLY A 83 -6.35 1.89 -13.08
N PRO A 84 -5.78 1.12 -12.14
CA PRO A 84 -5.84 1.47 -10.71
C PRO A 84 -5.11 2.78 -10.47
N LYS A 85 -5.68 3.66 -9.65
CA LYS A 85 -5.05 4.93 -9.25
C LYS A 85 -4.97 5.01 -7.73
N VAL A 86 -3.80 4.71 -7.19
CA VAL A 86 -3.61 4.48 -5.76
C VAL A 86 -2.52 5.40 -5.21
N THR A 87 -2.79 6.04 -4.07
CA THR A 87 -1.81 6.79 -3.29
C THR A 87 -1.55 6.07 -1.98
N VAL A 88 -0.29 5.75 -1.71
CA VAL A 88 0.14 5.05 -0.49
C VAL A 88 0.81 6.06 0.43
N PHE A 89 0.41 6.10 1.70
CA PHE A 89 0.99 6.95 2.74
C PHE A 89 1.88 6.12 3.67
N TYR A 90 3.13 6.52 3.88
CA TYR A 90 4.12 5.75 4.62
C TYR A 90 5.19 6.63 5.30
N GLU A 91 6.02 6.05 6.18
CA GLU A 91 7.23 6.65 6.78
C GLU A 91 8.47 5.76 6.58
#